data_AF-A0A2N7FJK5-F1
#
_entry.id   AF-A0A2N7FJK5-F1
#
_cell.length_a   1.000
_cell.length_b   1.000
_cell.length_c   1.000
_cell.angle_alpha   90.00
_cell.angle_beta   90.00
_cell.angle_gamma   90.00
#
_symmetry.space_group_name_H-M   'P 1'
#
loop_
_entity.id
_entity.type
_entity.pdbx_description
1 polymer ?
#
loop_
_entity_poly.entity_id
_entity_poly.type
_entity_poly.pdbx_seq_one_letter_code
_entity_poly.pdbx_strand_id
1 'polypeptide(L)'
;MNELVVKTLSSDFELDGKKLPKFPFVMDKFGNPHVIINRFLCEYHVFKKKNDSELTILPAARNIVSVFNQLDKTYISNDSEDLKAEKDARRFNAASYINHELDLDSDFNLYGDSFHQTWLSANDSLISLILKNSETESPNQNSTINRKMSDFISFLWWAEKKHYSHWLTGINNRSEHGDNEFSVALEPSKSKHYQYSNPHHLKTEDKGRRKGHAAKRKIDEAYTKLQSKRDSSASPKEMALHYRNLLILRVIREGSLRNTEDITLELSQFQGEPEIDTSGNKVWIKTSKTKGKNKVSRYVEIPVMLDNQIRKFIKMFRKQLLPKAMKGVKPSPTDPVFPSTKTGKALNRTSVNGVFKEYGINPHLGRMLSISEMAQSLWKQGLGEGDILLLLSEHAGHTGKTNGTTIRRHYLDALRELELVAMENPVTLKCELNDAESEIERLKRENEELRSRLRST
;
A
#
# COMPACT_ATOMS: atom_id res chain seq x y z
N MET A 1 11.55 22.11 -25.10
CA MET A 1 10.64 21.54 -24.07
C MET A 1 11.49 20.98 -22.95
N ASN A 2 11.17 21.41 -21.75
CA ASN A 2 11.90 21.16 -20.53
C ASN A 2 11.24 19.98 -19.82
N GLU A 3 11.95 18.87 -19.70
CA GLU A 3 11.40 17.68 -19.06
C GLU A 3 12.29 17.27 -17.91
N LEU A 4 11.65 17.08 -16.74
CA LEU A 4 12.28 16.47 -15.58
C LEU A 4 12.05 14.97 -15.59
N VAL A 5 13.04 14.23 -15.11
CA VAL A 5 13.03 12.78 -14.94
C VAL A 5 13.52 12.41 -13.55
N VAL A 6 13.06 11.26 -13.05
CA VAL A 6 13.52 10.71 -11.76
C VAL A 6 14.45 9.53 -12.02
N LYS A 7 15.69 9.61 -11.57
CA LYS A 7 16.66 8.51 -11.58
C LYS A 7 17.02 8.11 -10.16
N THR A 8 17.01 6.83 -9.86
CA THR A 8 17.54 6.31 -8.59
C THR A 8 19.04 6.14 -8.73
N LEU A 9 19.82 6.87 -7.93
CA LEU A 9 21.27 6.72 -7.91
C LEU A 9 21.70 5.45 -7.14
N SER A 10 22.95 5.03 -7.33
CA SER A 10 23.55 3.84 -6.70
C SER A 10 23.41 3.83 -5.16
N SER A 11 23.57 2.65 -4.55
CA SER A 11 23.45 2.41 -3.10
C SER A 11 24.42 3.22 -2.23
N ASP A 12 25.49 3.75 -2.82
CA ASP A 12 26.63 4.35 -2.11
C ASP A 12 26.73 5.88 -2.31
N PHE A 13 25.62 6.54 -2.64
CA PHE A 13 25.58 7.99 -2.80
C PHE A 13 25.66 8.70 -1.44
N GLU A 14 26.54 9.69 -1.33
CA GLU A 14 26.76 10.48 -0.12
C GLU A 14 26.51 11.97 -0.42
N LEU A 15 25.70 12.62 0.42
CA LEU A 15 25.42 14.05 0.35
C LEU A 15 25.54 14.63 1.76
N ASP A 16 26.27 15.73 1.91
CA ASP A 16 26.55 16.39 3.20
C ASP A 16 27.08 15.44 4.29
N GLY A 17 28.00 14.53 3.91
CA GLY A 17 28.61 13.56 4.83
C GLY A 17 27.67 12.43 5.29
N LYS A 18 26.50 12.28 4.66
CA LYS A 18 25.51 11.24 4.98
C LYS A 18 25.28 10.32 3.80
N LYS A 19 25.50 9.03 4.02
CA LYS A 19 25.15 7.97 3.05
C LYS A 19 23.63 7.87 2.89
N LEU A 20 23.15 8.02 1.66
CA LEU A 20 21.75 7.93 1.28
C LEU A 20 21.55 6.69 0.38
N PRO A 21 21.10 5.55 0.93
CA PRO A 21 20.86 4.37 0.11
C PRO A 21 19.70 4.63 -0.88
N LYS A 22 19.97 4.42 -2.18
CA LYS A 22 19.02 4.49 -3.31
C LYS A 22 18.09 5.70 -3.28
N PHE A 23 18.67 6.89 -3.15
CA PHE A 23 17.90 8.12 -3.17
C PHE A 23 17.37 8.43 -4.59
N PRO A 24 16.08 8.78 -4.76
CA PRO A 24 15.55 9.25 -6.03
C PRO A 24 16.05 10.67 -6.30
N PHE A 25 16.71 10.86 -7.44
CA PHE A 25 17.24 12.14 -7.88
C PHE A 25 16.43 12.66 -9.06
N VAL A 26 15.97 13.89 -8.95
CA VAL A 26 15.28 14.61 -10.01
C VAL A 26 16.31 15.35 -10.85
N MET A 27 16.26 15.14 -12.16
CA MET A 27 17.21 15.70 -13.11
C MET A 27 16.44 16.20 -14.34
N ASP A 28 17.02 17.12 -15.10
CA ASP A 28 16.53 17.43 -16.44
C ASP A 28 16.81 16.29 -17.43
N LYS A 29 16.27 16.42 -18.65
CA LYS A 29 16.49 15.47 -19.74
C LYS A 29 17.96 15.32 -20.16
N PHE A 30 18.82 16.29 -19.82
CA PHE A 30 20.25 16.27 -20.12
C PHE A 30 21.08 15.63 -18.99
N GLY A 31 20.45 15.30 -17.87
CA GLY A 31 21.10 14.70 -16.72
C GLY A 31 21.68 15.72 -15.74
N ASN A 32 21.28 16.99 -15.80
CA ASN A 32 21.61 17.98 -14.78
C ASN A 32 20.62 17.91 -13.62
N PRO A 33 21.06 17.94 -12.36
CA PRO A 33 20.17 17.75 -11.23
C PRO A 33 19.33 18.99 -10.90
N HIS A 34 18.05 18.76 -10.56
CA HIS A 34 17.18 19.83 -10.10
C HIS A 34 17.38 20.09 -8.60
N VAL A 35 18.19 21.10 -8.27
CA VAL A 35 18.65 21.37 -6.89
C VAL A 35 17.50 21.56 -5.89
N ILE A 36 16.51 22.41 -6.20
CA ILE A 36 15.45 22.75 -5.23
C ILE A 36 14.52 21.56 -4.92
N ILE A 37 14.08 20.81 -5.94
CA ILE A 37 13.29 19.59 -5.73
C ILE A 37 14.11 18.53 -4.98
N ASN A 38 15.39 18.32 -5.34
CA ASN A 38 16.23 17.36 -4.62
C ASN A 38 16.46 17.77 -3.16
N ARG A 39 16.64 19.07 -2.89
CA ARG A 39 16.77 19.60 -1.52
C ARG A 39 15.47 19.45 -0.73
N PHE A 40 14.32 19.65 -1.36
CA PHE A 40 13.01 19.32 -0.76
C PHE A 40 12.94 17.84 -0.37
N LEU A 41 13.27 16.93 -1.30
CA LEU A 41 13.23 15.50 -1.06
C LEU A 41 14.19 15.10 0.09
N CYS A 42 15.38 15.69 0.16
CA CYS A 42 16.33 15.48 1.26
C CYS A 42 15.82 16.05 2.59
N GLU A 43 15.61 17.37 2.66
CA GLU A 43 15.30 18.04 3.94
C GLU A 43 13.93 17.64 4.48
N TYR A 44 12.90 17.64 3.64
CA TYR A 44 11.54 17.38 4.07
C TYR A 44 11.29 15.87 4.25
N HIS A 45 11.64 15.03 3.28
CA HIS A 45 11.33 13.59 3.38
C HIS A 45 12.38 12.79 4.16
N VAL A 46 13.68 13.00 3.92
CA VAL A 46 14.74 12.23 4.61
C VAL A 46 14.95 12.75 6.03
N PHE A 47 15.30 14.02 6.20
CA PHE A 47 15.73 14.52 7.51
C PHE A 47 14.57 14.80 8.46
N LYS A 48 13.54 15.52 8.00
CA LYS A 48 12.42 15.92 8.86
C LYS A 48 11.43 14.80 9.11
N LYS A 49 11.04 14.04 8.08
CA LYS A 49 10.02 12.98 8.18
C LYS A 49 10.58 11.58 8.36
N LYS A 50 11.88 11.35 8.09
CA LYS A 50 12.53 10.01 8.14
C LYS A 50 11.77 8.97 7.31
N ASN A 51 11.33 9.39 6.12
CA ASN A 51 10.56 8.57 5.21
C ASN A 51 11.42 7.52 4.50
N ASP A 52 10.79 6.43 4.07
CA ASP A 52 11.44 5.36 3.30
C ASP A 52 11.66 5.78 1.83
N SER A 53 12.89 5.60 1.33
CA SER A 53 13.30 6.01 -0.02
C SER A 53 12.44 5.41 -1.13
N GLU A 54 12.14 4.11 -1.08
CA GLU A 54 11.42 3.41 -2.16
C GLU A 54 9.89 3.55 -2.00
N LEU A 55 9.39 3.51 -0.77
CA LEU A 55 7.94 3.48 -0.49
C LEU A 55 7.31 4.87 -0.41
N THR A 56 8.08 5.92 -0.16
CA THR A 56 7.54 7.27 0.07
C THR A 56 8.27 8.34 -0.75
N ILE A 57 9.60 8.40 -0.72
CA ILE A 57 10.35 9.48 -1.38
C ILE A 57 10.29 9.35 -2.90
N LEU A 58 10.51 8.15 -3.45
CA LEU A 58 10.46 7.89 -4.89
C LEU A 58 9.06 8.18 -5.49
N PRO A 59 7.95 7.73 -4.87
CA PRO A 59 6.62 8.15 -5.29
C PRO A 59 6.41 9.67 -5.27
N ALA A 60 6.84 10.37 -4.21
CA ALA A 60 6.71 11.82 -4.11
C ALA A 60 7.49 12.55 -5.21
N ALA A 61 8.74 12.14 -5.45
CA ALA A 61 9.58 12.68 -6.54
C ALA A 61 8.90 12.51 -7.91
N ARG A 62 8.37 11.32 -8.20
CA ARG A 62 7.65 11.05 -9.46
C ARG A 62 6.36 11.86 -9.59
N ASN A 63 5.66 12.07 -8.49
CA ASN A 63 4.43 12.86 -8.46
C ASN A 63 4.72 14.34 -8.73
N ILE A 64 5.73 14.91 -8.08
CA ILE A 64 6.19 16.29 -8.31
C ILE A 64 6.61 16.48 -9.76
N VAL A 65 7.49 15.62 -10.28
CA VAL A 65 7.94 15.66 -11.67
C VAL A 65 6.77 15.55 -12.66
N SER A 66 5.79 14.69 -12.37
CA SER A 66 4.60 14.55 -13.22
C SER A 66 3.80 15.85 -13.32
N VAL A 67 3.60 16.57 -12.21
CA VAL A 67 2.84 17.84 -12.21
C VAL A 67 3.69 18.95 -12.83
N PHE A 68 4.99 18.98 -12.53
CA PHE A 68 5.93 19.94 -13.11
C PHE A 68 5.96 19.87 -14.64
N ASN A 69 6.10 18.67 -15.21
CA ASN A 69 6.12 18.49 -16.67
C ASN A 69 4.76 18.81 -17.31
N GLN A 70 3.66 18.75 -16.54
CA GLN A 70 2.34 19.21 -16.99
C GLN A 70 2.24 20.73 -16.98
N LEU A 71 2.81 21.41 -15.98
CA LEU A 71 2.88 22.88 -15.92
C LEU A 71 3.58 23.46 -17.16
N ASP A 72 4.71 22.88 -17.58
CA ASP A 72 5.46 23.33 -18.79
C ASP A 72 4.65 23.22 -20.09
N LYS A 73 3.63 22.35 -20.11
CA LYS A 73 2.82 22.03 -21.31
C LYS A 73 1.41 22.59 -21.28
N THR A 74 0.92 23.00 -20.12
CA THR A 74 -0.44 23.51 -19.95
C THR A 74 -0.46 24.97 -20.34
N TYR A 75 -1.52 25.42 -21.04
CA TYR A 75 -1.75 26.82 -21.42
C TYR A 75 -3.22 27.18 -21.23
N ILE A 76 -3.50 28.42 -20.83
CA ILE A 76 -4.83 28.99 -20.56
C ILE A 76 -5.60 29.22 -21.87
N SER A 77 -4.90 29.60 -22.96
CA SER A 77 -5.51 29.74 -24.30
C SER A 77 -5.02 28.66 -25.27
N ASN A 78 -5.86 28.33 -26.25
CA ASN A 78 -5.55 27.41 -27.33
C ASN A 78 -5.11 28.11 -28.63
N ASP A 79 -5.14 29.45 -28.66
CA ASP A 79 -4.68 30.24 -29.81
C ASP A 79 -3.15 30.37 -29.80
N SER A 80 -2.49 30.18 -30.94
CA SER A 80 -1.03 30.30 -31.07
C SER A 80 -0.46 31.68 -30.67
N GLU A 81 -1.19 32.77 -30.88
CA GLU A 81 -0.75 34.11 -30.48
C GLU A 81 -0.88 34.30 -28.97
N ASP A 82 -2.01 33.88 -28.40
CA ASP A 82 -2.25 33.90 -26.96
C ASP A 82 -1.29 32.96 -26.21
N LEU A 83 -0.95 31.80 -26.79
CA LEU A 83 0.01 30.85 -26.24
C LEU A 83 1.39 31.49 -26.04
N LYS A 84 1.81 32.32 -27.01
CA LYS A 84 3.07 33.06 -26.93
C LYS A 84 2.99 34.17 -25.88
N ALA A 85 1.91 34.96 -25.90
CA ALA A 85 1.69 36.02 -24.93
C ALA A 85 1.64 35.49 -23.49
N GLU A 86 0.95 34.37 -23.26
CA GLU A 86 0.88 33.70 -21.96
C GLU A 86 2.24 33.17 -21.53
N LYS A 87 3.01 32.57 -22.44
CA LYS A 87 4.35 32.08 -22.15
C LYS A 87 5.30 33.22 -21.76
N ASP A 88 5.19 34.35 -22.44
CA ASP A 88 5.99 35.54 -22.13
C ASP A 88 5.52 36.20 -20.82
N ALA A 89 4.21 36.20 -20.52
CA ALA A 89 3.68 36.64 -19.23
C ALA A 89 4.15 35.74 -18.07
N ARG A 90 4.17 34.41 -18.25
CA ARG A 90 4.72 33.47 -17.25
C ARG A 90 6.20 33.73 -16.98
N ARG A 91 6.98 33.98 -18.02
CA ARG A 91 8.41 34.35 -17.90
C ARG A 91 8.58 35.68 -17.20
N PHE A 92 7.77 36.68 -17.54
CA PHE A 92 7.80 37.99 -16.89
C PHE A 92 7.45 37.87 -15.40
N ASN A 93 6.41 37.13 -15.06
CA ASN A 93 6.00 36.89 -13.68
C ASN A 93 7.09 36.14 -12.90
N ALA A 94 7.63 35.05 -13.45
CA ALA A 94 8.68 34.33 -12.75
C ALA A 94 10.01 35.10 -12.68
N ALA A 95 10.26 36.08 -13.58
CA ALA A 95 11.36 37.04 -13.45
C ALA A 95 11.09 38.12 -12.39
N SER A 96 9.85 38.61 -12.24
CA SER A 96 9.51 39.58 -11.18
C SER A 96 9.61 38.96 -9.78
N TYR A 97 9.52 37.64 -9.68
CA TYR A 97 9.70 36.89 -8.43
C TYR A 97 11.16 36.63 -8.01
N ILE A 98 12.15 36.96 -8.85
CA ILE A 98 13.59 36.73 -8.58
C ILE A 98 14.25 37.88 -7.79
N ASN A 99 13.63 39.05 -7.74
CA ASN A 99 14.24 40.21 -7.11
C ASN A 99 13.88 40.31 -5.62
N HIS A 100 14.71 39.78 -4.72
CA HIS A 100 14.97 40.38 -3.39
C HIS A 100 16.22 39.78 -2.72
N GLU A 101 16.97 40.67 -2.05
CA GLU A 101 18.33 40.55 -1.50
C GLU A 101 18.55 39.47 -0.42
N LEU A 102 18.64 38.20 -0.82
CA LEU A 102 19.36 37.18 -0.06
C LEU A 102 20.27 36.44 -1.04
N ASP A 103 21.54 36.23 -0.67
CA ASP A 103 22.61 35.51 -1.40
C ASP A 103 22.13 34.27 -2.18
N LEU A 104 21.47 34.47 -3.32
CA LEU A 104 20.98 33.45 -4.24
C LEU A 104 21.83 33.41 -5.52
N ASP A 105 22.75 34.37 -5.68
CA ASP A 105 23.43 34.69 -6.93
C ASP A 105 24.48 33.64 -7.38
N SER A 106 25.09 32.86 -6.49
CA SER A 106 26.07 31.85 -6.93
C SER A 106 25.44 30.50 -7.25
N ASP A 107 24.41 30.10 -6.50
CA ASP A 107 23.80 28.79 -6.67
C ASP A 107 22.81 28.79 -7.83
N PHE A 108 22.10 29.90 -8.12
CA PHE A 108 21.07 29.94 -9.15
C PHE A 108 21.54 30.07 -10.60
N ASN A 109 22.70 30.66 -10.82
CA ASN A 109 23.29 30.87 -12.15
C ASN A 109 23.85 29.58 -12.81
N LEU A 110 23.81 28.44 -12.11
CA LEU A 110 24.15 27.11 -12.66
C LEU A 110 22.95 26.38 -13.29
N TYR A 111 21.76 26.98 -13.29
CA TYR A 111 20.52 26.32 -13.67
C TYR A 111 20.08 26.66 -15.09
N GLY A 112 19.42 25.72 -15.76
CA GLY A 112 18.63 26.07 -16.93
C GLY A 112 17.47 26.96 -16.48
N ASP A 113 17.62 28.29 -16.63
CA ASP A 113 16.66 29.35 -16.22
C ASP A 113 15.21 28.93 -16.40
N SER A 114 14.93 28.36 -17.56
CA SER A 114 13.61 27.91 -17.98
C SER A 114 12.92 26.89 -17.05
N PHE A 115 13.63 26.06 -16.27
CA PHE A 115 13.00 25.16 -15.27
C PHE A 115 12.66 25.89 -13.98
N HIS A 116 13.54 26.79 -13.52
CA HIS A 116 13.27 27.60 -12.33
C HIS A 116 12.01 28.45 -12.54
N GLN A 117 11.85 29.01 -13.74
CA GLN A 117 10.69 29.80 -14.13
C GLN A 117 9.36 29.00 -14.15
N THR A 118 9.39 27.70 -14.49
CA THR A 118 8.17 26.88 -14.66
C THR A 118 7.36 26.76 -13.36
N TRP A 119 7.98 26.39 -12.24
CA TRP A 119 7.25 26.22 -10.98
C TRP A 119 6.99 27.55 -10.27
N LEU A 120 7.84 28.57 -10.48
CA LEU A 120 7.60 29.96 -10.05
C LEU A 120 6.37 30.59 -10.69
N SER A 121 6.00 30.15 -11.89
CA SER A 121 4.81 30.64 -12.60
C SER A 121 3.48 30.01 -12.14
N ALA A 122 3.50 29.04 -11.22
CA ALA A 122 2.29 28.34 -10.78
C ALA A 122 1.34 29.26 -10.01
N ASN A 123 0.05 29.24 -10.39
CA ASN A 123 -1.03 29.99 -9.74
C ASN A 123 -2.33 29.18 -9.70
N ASP A 124 -3.36 29.69 -9.02
CA ASP A 124 -4.67 29.02 -8.89
C ASP A 124 -5.30 28.63 -10.23
N SER A 125 -5.28 29.54 -11.21
CA SER A 125 -5.86 29.31 -12.54
C SER A 125 -5.16 28.17 -13.26
N LEU A 126 -3.82 28.13 -13.22
CA LEU A 126 -3.01 27.09 -13.82
C LEU A 126 -3.16 25.75 -13.12
N ILE A 127 -3.20 25.74 -11.78
CA ILE A 127 -3.42 24.51 -11.02
C ILE A 127 -4.83 23.95 -11.30
N SER A 128 -5.84 24.81 -11.33
CA SER A 128 -7.21 24.42 -11.66
C SER A 128 -7.31 23.86 -13.08
N LEU A 129 -6.62 24.48 -14.03
CA LEU A 129 -6.56 24.01 -15.40
C LEU A 129 -5.83 22.66 -15.53
N ILE A 130 -4.71 22.47 -14.83
CA ILE A 130 -4.02 21.18 -14.77
C ILE A 130 -4.91 20.08 -14.21
N LEU A 131 -5.67 20.38 -13.15
CA LEU A 131 -6.62 19.44 -12.58
C LEU A 131 -7.70 19.07 -13.60
N LYS A 132 -8.29 20.05 -14.28
CA LYS A 132 -9.31 19.84 -15.32
C LYS A 132 -8.78 19.02 -16.51
N ASN A 133 -7.59 19.34 -16.99
CA ASN A 133 -6.93 18.59 -18.07
C ASN A 133 -6.59 17.17 -17.60
N SER A 134 -6.09 17.02 -16.37
CA SER A 134 -5.81 15.70 -15.80
C SER A 134 -7.06 14.85 -15.61
N GLU A 135 -8.19 15.44 -15.24
CA GLU A 135 -9.48 14.74 -15.14
C GLU A 135 -9.97 14.24 -16.51
N THR A 136 -9.73 15.02 -17.55
CA THR A 136 -10.21 14.75 -18.92
C THR A 136 -9.30 13.76 -19.66
N GLU A 137 -7.98 13.92 -19.53
CA GLU A 137 -6.98 13.25 -20.38
C GLU A 137 -6.27 12.09 -19.66
N SER A 138 -6.24 12.07 -18.32
CA SER A 138 -5.46 11.06 -17.60
C SER A 138 -6.25 9.77 -17.42
N PRO A 139 -5.64 8.58 -17.65
CA PRO A 139 -6.26 7.30 -17.29
C PRO A 139 -6.27 7.05 -15.77
N ASN A 140 -5.74 7.98 -14.97
CA ASN A 140 -5.65 7.84 -13.51
C ASN A 140 -6.97 8.18 -12.83
N GLN A 141 -7.25 7.52 -11.71
CA GLN A 141 -8.38 7.91 -10.85
C GLN A 141 -8.14 9.29 -10.23
N ASN A 142 -9.22 10.05 -9.97
CA ASN A 142 -9.19 11.34 -9.29
C ASN A 142 -8.38 11.30 -7.97
N SER A 143 -8.46 10.19 -7.22
CA SER A 143 -7.65 9.99 -6.00
C SER A 143 -6.14 10.00 -6.26
N THR A 144 -5.70 9.46 -7.40
CA THR A 144 -4.28 9.45 -7.81
C THR A 144 -3.85 10.82 -8.32
N ILE A 145 -4.70 11.51 -9.07
CA ILE A 145 -4.47 12.89 -9.52
C ILE A 145 -4.34 13.82 -8.31
N ASN A 146 -5.28 13.72 -7.37
CA ASN A 146 -5.27 14.47 -6.10
C ASN A 146 -4.01 14.22 -5.27
N ARG A 147 -3.53 12.97 -5.22
CA ARG A 147 -2.26 12.66 -4.53
C ARG A 147 -1.07 13.33 -5.21
N LYS A 148 -1.01 13.29 -6.55
CA LYS A 148 0.07 13.97 -7.30
C LYS A 148 0.09 15.46 -7.01
N MET A 149 -1.08 16.09 -7.06
CA MET A 149 -1.24 17.51 -6.77
C MET A 149 -0.82 17.84 -5.33
N SER A 150 -1.20 17.00 -4.36
CA SER A 150 -0.84 17.21 -2.94
C SER A 150 0.67 17.20 -2.70
N ASP A 151 1.40 16.30 -3.35
CA ASP A 151 2.87 16.24 -3.23
C ASP A 151 3.52 17.48 -3.88
N PHE A 152 2.99 17.97 -5.00
CA PHE A 152 3.45 19.19 -5.65
C PHE A 152 3.18 20.45 -4.79
N ILE A 153 1.96 20.59 -4.25
CA ILE A 153 1.63 21.68 -3.30
C ILE A 153 2.52 21.62 -2.04
N SER A 154 2.85 20.42 -1.55
CA SER A 154 3.77 20.26 -0.42
C SER A 154 5.18 20.76 -0.73
N PHE A 155 5.63 20.58 -1.97
CA PHE A 155 6.88 21.14 -2.46
C PHE A 155 6.83 22.67 -2.50
N LEU A 156 5.78 23.28 -3.09
CA LEU A 156 5.62 24.74 -3.14
C LEU A 156 5.60 25.36 -1.72
N TRP A 157 4.86 24.76 -0.80
CA TRP A 157 4.79 25.20 0.60
C TRP A 157 6.16 25.16 1.31
N TRP A 158 6.94 24.10 1.05
CA TRP A 158 8.28 24.01 1.62
C TRP A 158 9.24 25.04 1.02
N ALA A 159 9.15 25.27 -0.30
CA ALA A 159 10.00 26.23 -1.01
C ALA A 159 9.81 27.65 -0.47
N GLU A 160 8.56 28.04 -0.24
CA GLU A 160 8.19 29.32 0.36
C GLU A 160 8.74 29.48 1.78
N LYS A 161 8.56 28.46 2.63
CA LYS A 161 9.11 28.48 4.01
C LYS A 161 10.64 28.55 4.08
N LYS A 162 11.31 28.26 2.97
CA LYS A 162 12.76 28.31 2.85
C LYS A 162 13.23 29.53 2.08
N HIS A 163 12.32 30.44 1.72
CA HIS A 163 12.61 31.67 1.00
C HIS A 163 13.23 31.43 -0.38
N TYR A 164 13.01 30.24 -0.97
CA TYR A 164 13.34 29.99 -2.39
C TYR A 164 12.34 30.62 -3.35
N SER A 165 11.23 31.09 -2.79
CA SER A 165 10.24 31.96 -3.40
C SER A 165 9.78 32.93 -2.31
N HIS A 166 9.46 34.16 -2.70
CA HIS A 166 8.86 35.18 -1.83
C HIS A 166 7.43 35.56 -2.27
N TRP A 167 6.98 35.03 -3.41
CA TRP A 167 5.75 35.45 -4.08
C TRP A 167 4.90 34.29 -4.62
N LEU A 168 5.40 33.04 -4.54
CA LEU A 168 4.58 31.84 -4.71
C LEU A 168 3.78 31.64 -3.42
N THR A 169 2.62 32.25 -3.42
CA THR A 169 1.86 32.51 -2.22
C THR A 169 1.25 31.22 -1.70
N GLY A 170 1.87 30.68 -0.64
CA GLY A 170 1.24 29.77 0.29
C GLY A 170 1.00 30.49 1.62
N ILE A 171 -0.24 30.94 1.83
CA ILE A 171 -0.93 31.36 3.08
C ILE A 171 -0.33 32.43 3.99
N ASN A 172 0.98 32.55 4.21
CA ASN A 172 1.38 33.31 5.40
C ASN A 172 1.04 34.81 5.33
N ASN A 173 0.90 35.37 4.13
CA ASN A 173 0.97 36.81 3.96
C ASN A 173 -0.11 37.39 3.04
N ARG A 174 -1.34 36.84 2.97
CA ARG A 174 -2.43 37.51 2.21
C ARG A 174 -2.69 38.94 2.71
N SER A 175 -2.42 39.21 3.99
CA SER A 175 -2.43 40.54 4.61
C SER A 175 -1.10 41.30 4.55
N GLU A 176 0.04 40.62 4.34
CA GLU A 176 1.38 41.23 4.33
C GLU A 176 1.92 41.48 2.90
N HIS A 177 1.33 40.85 1.87
CA HIS A 177 1.78 40.90 0.47
C HIS A 177 0.70 41.39 -0.53
N GLY A 178 -0.46 41.84 -0.02
CA GLY A 178 -1.57 42.36 -0.84
C GLY A 178 -2.36 41.30 -1.62
N ASP A 179 -3.40 41.72 -2.32
CA ASP A 179 -4.19 40.89 -3.24
C ASP A 179 -3.36 40.52 -4.47
N ASN A 180 -2.51 39.51 -4.32
CA ASN A 180 -1.70 39.02 -5.42
C ASN A 180 -2.53 38.01 -6.26
N GLU A 181 -2.89 38.43 -7.48
CA GLU A 181 -3.70 37.68 -8.45
C GLU A 181 -3.07 36.34 -8.86
N PHE A 182 -1.78 36.15 -8.57
CA PHE A 182 -0.98 35.01 -9.00
C PHE A 182 -0.74 33.96 -7.90
N SER A 183 -1.52 33.99 -6.82
CA SER A 183 -1.37 33.11 -5.66
C SER A 183 -1.95 31.70 -5.84
N VAL A 184 -1.40 30.71 -5.11
CA VAL A 184 -2.00 29.37 -4.95
C VAL A 184 -2.74 29.32 -3.60
N ALA A 185 -4.07 29.42 -3.62
CA ALA A 185 -4.87 29.49 -2.42
C ALA A 185 -4.87 28.15 -1.67
N LEU A 186 -4.27 28.11 -0.48
CA LEU A 186 -4.42 27.00 0.46
C LEU A 186 -5.31 27.42 1.64
N GLU A 187 -6.03 26.48 2.23
CA GLU A 187 -6.91 26.75 3.38
C GLU A 187 -6.20 26.47 4.71
N PRO A 188 -6.56 27.16 5.81
CA PRO A 188 -6.11 26.79 7.14
C PRO A 188 -6.48 25.34 7.47
N SER A 189 -5.53 24.57 8.00
CA SER A 189 -5.84 23.18 8.37
C SER A 189 -6.73 23.13 9.61
N LYS A 190 -7.82 22.37 9.54
CA LYS A 190 -8.62 21.99 10.72
C LYS A 190 -7.91 20.95 11.61
N SER A 191 -6.77 20.41 11.17
CA SER A 191 -6.04 19.34 11.86
C SER A 191 -4.77 19.85 12.53
N LYS A 192 -4.53 19.43 13.78
CA LYS A 192 -3.25 19.69 14.49
C LYS A 192 -2.03 19.04 13.84
N HIS A 193 -2.22 18.15 12.86
CA HIS A 193 -1.14 17.38 12.22
C HIS A 193 -0.73 17.91 10.85
N TYR A 194 -1.51 18.80 10.25
CA TYR A 194 -1.23 19.39 8.95
C TYR A 194 -1.13 20.91 9.09
N GLN A 195 -0.23 21.54 8.34
CA GLN A 195 -0.04 22.98 8.42
C GLN A 195 -1.04 23.76 7.56
N TYR A 196 -1.59 23.11 6.53
CA TYR A 196 -2.60 23.65 5.63
C TYR A 196 -3.53 22.53 5.14
N SER A 197 -4.62 22.92 4.49
CA SER A 197 -5.50 22.08 3.70
C SER A 197 -5.37 22.49 2.23
N ASN A 198 -5.23 21.53 1.33
CA ASN A 198 -5.19 21.81 -0.11
C ASN A 198 -6.65 21.85 -0.61
N PRO A 199 -7.15 22.96 -1.19
CA PRO A 199 -8.48 22.99 -1.78
C PRO A 199 -8.49 22.47 -3.23
N HIS A 200 -7.32 22.36 -3.88
CA HIS A 200 -7.18 21.89 -5.26
C HIS A 200 -7.29 20.37 -5.33
N HIS A 201 -8.52 19.88 -5.27
CA HIS A 201 -8.86 18.48 -5.43
C HIS A 201 -10.03 18.30 -6.38
N LEU A 202 -9.87 17.36 -7.30
CA LEU A 202 -11.00 16.81 -8.04
C LEU A 202 -11.92 16.10 -7.06
N LYS A 203 -13.24 16.23 -7.26
CA LYS A 203 -14.19 15.39 -6.54
C LYS A 203 -13.82 13.94 -6.82
N THR A 204 -13.44 13.22 -5.77
CA THR A 204 -13.36 11.77 -5.90
C THR A 204 -14.80 11.33 -6.02
N GLU A 205 -15.25 10.98 -7.22
CA GLU A 205 -16.49 10.25 -7.35
C GLU A 205 -16.41 9.09 -6.35
N ASP A 206 -17.41 8.97 -5.47
CA ASP A 206 -17.78 7.70 -4.83
C ASP A 206 -18.32 6.76 -5.92
N LYS A 207 -17.62 6.69 -7.06
CA LYS A 207 -17.90 5.87 -8.23
C LYS A 207 -17.98 4.48 -7.66
N GLY A 208 -19.23 3.99 -7.61
CA GLY A 208 -19.66 2.91 -6.76
C GLY A 208 -18.59 1.84 -6.70
N ARG A 209 -18.26 1.44 -5.46
CA ARG A 209 -17.50 0.24 -5.11
C ARG A 209 -17.50 -0.71 -6.30
N ARG A 210 -16.31 -1.06 -6.82
CA ARG A 210 -16.21 -2.22 -7.72
C ARG A 210 -17.00 -3.33 -7.05
N LYS A 211 -18.16 -3.69 -7.63
CA LYS A 211 -19.11 -4.61 -7.03
C LYS A 211 -18.31 -5.82 -6.57
N GLY A 212 -18.31 -6.10 -5.26
CA GLY A 212 -17.69 -7.29 -4.70
C GLY A 212 -18.37 -8.57 -5.17
N HIS A 213 -19.40 -8.48 -6.00
CA HIS A 213 -19.94 -9.56 -6.80
C HIS A 213 -18.80 -10.33 -7.49
N ALA A 214 -18.63 -11.58 -7.03
CA ALA A 214 -17.56 -12.53 -7.36
C ALA A 214 -16.28 -12.51 -6.51
N ALA A 215 -16.11 -11.66 -5.48
CA ALA A 215 -14.94 -11.74 -4.60
C ALA A 215 -14.89 -13.08 -3.83
N LYS A 216 -16.01 -13.49 -3.22
CA LYS A 216 -16.14 -14.81 -2.58
C LYS A 216 -15.87 -15.94 -3.57
N ARG A 217 -16.59 -15.96 -4.70
CA ARG A 217 -16.40 -16.96 -5.77
C ARG A 217 -14.94 -17.06 -6.25
N LYS A 218 -14.28 -15.92 -6.51
CA LYS A 218 -12.87 -15.90 -6.94
C LYS A 218 -11.91 -16.42 -5.88
N ILE A 219 -12.16 -16.12 -4.61
CA ILE A 219 -11.37 -16.64 -3.49
C ILE A 219 -11.57 -18.15 -3.35
N ASP A 220 -12.81 -18.62 -3.44
CA ASP A 220 -13.15 -20.05 -3.36
C ASP A 220 -12.52 -20.82 -4.54
N GLU A 221 -12.61 -20.27 -5.76
CA GLU A 221 -11.93 -20.83 -6.94
C GLU A 221 -10.40 -20.85 -6.76
N ALA A 222 -9.81 -19.79 -6.19
CA ALA A 222 -8.38 -19.73 -5.91
C ALA A 222 -7.96 -20.79 -4.90
N TYR A 223 -8.77 -21.00 -3.86
CA TYR A 223 -8.57 -22.05 -2.87
C TYR A 223 -8.56 -23.43 -3.54
N THR A 224 -9.62 -23.78 -4.27
CA THR A 224 -9.72 -25.08 -4.94
C THR A 224 -8.56 -25.29 -5.92
N LYS A 225 -8.19 -24.28 -6.71
CA LYS A 225 -7.06 -24.38 -7.65
C LYS A 225 -5.73 -24.56 -6.94
N LEU A 226 -5.48 -23.85 -5.83
CA LEU A 226 -4.24 -23.99 -5.05
C LEU A 226 -4.15 -25.37 -4.39
N GLN A 227 -5.28 -25.86 -3.89
CA GLN A 227 -5.43 -27.20 -3.33
C GLN A 227 -5.14 -28.27 -4.39
N SER A 228 -5.81 -28.22 -5.55
CA SER A 228 -5.57 -29.16 -6.64
C SER A 228 -4.13 -29.11 -7.15
N LYS A 229 -3.53 -27.92 -7.31
CA LYS A 229 -2.12 -27.79 -7.71
C LYS A 229 -1.17 -28.41 -6.68
N ARG A 230 -1.46 -28.27 -5.37
CA ARG A 230 -0.67 -28.91 -4.31
C ARG A 230 -0.71 -30.42 -4.45
N ASP A 231 -1.90 -30.98 -4.62
CA ASP A 231 -2.11 -32.43 -4.64
C ASP A 231 -1.59 -33.08 -5.93
N SER A 232 -1.59 -32.35 -7.05
CA SER A 232 -1.05 -32.81 -8.36
C SER A 232 0.41 -32.43 -8.64
N SER A 233 1.10 -31.84 -7.66
CA SER A 233 2.50 -31.38 -7.83
C SER A 233 3.46 -32.53 -8.08
N ALA A 234 4.23 -32.45 -9.16
CA ALA A 234 5.22 -33.47 -9.53
C ALA A 234 6.49 -33.43 -8.66
N SER A 235 6.87 -32.25 -8.15
CA SER A 235 8.06 -32.10 -7.30
C SER A 235 7.73 -31.67 -5.86
N PRO A 236 8.53 -32.11 -4.85
CA PRO A 236 8.38 -31.66 -3.47
C PRO A 236 8.48 -30.13 -3.31
N LYS A 237 9.24 -29.47 -4.19
CA LYS A 237 9.40 -28.02 -4.18
C LYS A 237 8.16 -27.30 -4.69
N GLU A 238 7.53 -27.78 -5.75
CA GLU A 238 6.27 -27.23 -6.25
C GLU A 238 5.14 -27.47 -5.25
N MET A 239 5.06 -28.67 -4.68
CA MET A 239 4.09 -28.99 -3.62
C MET A 239 4.23 -28.02 -2.45
N ALA A 240 5.46 -27.80 -1.97
CA ALA A 240 5.73 -26.84 -0.90
C ALA A 240 5.37 -25.40 -1.32
N LEU A 241 5.56 -25.03 -2.58
CA LEU A 241 5.24 -23.69 -3.09
C LEU A 241 3.73 -23.45 -3.11
N HIS A 242 2.96 -24.41 -3.62
CA HIS A 242 1.50 -24.35 -3.65
C HIS A 242 0.91 -24.42 -2.25
N TYR A 243 1.47 -25.25 -1.36
CA TYR A 243 1.01 -25.31 0.03
C TYR A 243 1.28 -23.99 0.77
N ARG A 244 2.46 -23.37 0.59
CA ARG A 244 2.75 -22.03 1.13
C ARG A 244 1.70 -21.01 0.66
N ASN A 245 1.43 -20.96 -0.64
CA ASN A 245 0.50 -20.00 -1.21
C ASN A 245 -0.95 -20.23 -0.73
N LEU A 246 -1.35 -21.49 -0.58
CA LEU A 246 -2.63 -21.88 0.02
C LEU A 246 -2.74 -21.38 1.47
N LEU A 247 -1.71 -21.61 2.29
CA LEU A 247 -1.73 -21.19 3.69
C LEU A 247 -1.76 -19.67 3.87
N ILE A 248 -1.03 -18.93 3.04
CA ILE A 248 -1.11 -17.46 2.97
C ILE A 248 -2.57 -17.02 2.70
N LEU A 249 -3.23 -17.63 1.70
CA LEU A 249 -4.63 -17.32 1.40
C LEU A 249 -5.56 -17.63 2.58
N ARG A 250 -5.37 -18.78 3.23
CA ARG A 250 -6.15 -19.21 4.39
C ARG A 250 -5.96 -18.28 5.58
N VAL A 251 -4.74 -17.90 5.93
CA VAL A 251 -4.45 -16.97 7.05
C VAL A 251 -5.11 -15.60 6.80
N ILE A 252 -5.04 -15.07 5.59
CA ILE A 252 -5.74 -13.83 5.22
C ILE A 252 -7.26 -13.96 5.41
N ARG A 253 -7.82 -15.10 5.00
CA ARG A 253 -9.26 -15.33 4.93
C ARG A 253 -9.89 -15.70 6.28
N GLU A 254 -9.17 -16.47 7.08
CA GLU A 254 -9.64 -17.06 8.34
C GLU A 254 -9.20 -16.22 9.55
N GLY A 255 -8.02 -15.57 9.50
CA GLY A 255 -7.55 -14.67 10.57
C GLY A 255 -7.74 -13.18 10.27
N SER A 256 -8.25 -12.83 9.09
CA SER A 256 -8.40 -11.44 8.62
C SER A 256 -7.09 -10.64 8.62
N LEU A 257 -5.91 -11.26 8.47
CA LEU A 257 -4.63 -10.55 8.54
C LEU A 257 -4.44 -9.54 7.40
N ARG A 258 -3.70 -8.46 7.67
CA ARG A 258 -3.17 -7.59 6.60
C ARG A 258 -2.12 -8.38 5.81
N ASN A 259 -1.98 -8.09 4.52
CA ASN A 259 -0.93 -8.68 3.68
C ASN A 259 0.46 -8.58 4.34
N THR A 260 0.80 -7.44 4.95
CA THR A 260 2.07 -7.28 5.68
C THR A 260 2.17 -8.10 6.95
N GLU A 261 1.06 -8.35 7.66
CA GLU A 261 1.05 -9.17 8.89
C GLU A 261 1.31 -10.63 8.52
N ASP A 262 0.62 -11.12 7.49
CA ASP A 262 0.71 -12.50 7.00
C ASP A 262 2.12 -12.86 6.49
N ILE A 263 2.68 -12.05 5.58
CA ILE A 263 4.00 -12.33 4.99
C ILE A 263 5.17 -12.22 5.96
N THR A 264 4.95 -11.60 7.11
CA THR A 264 5.99 -11.41 8.14
C THR A 264 5.80 -12.30 9.36
N LEU A 265 4.80 -13.20 9.38
CA LEU A 265 4.62 -14.16 10.48
C LEU A 265 5.92 -14.91 10.77
N GLU A 266 6.29 -14.97 12.05
CA GLU A 266 7.53 -15.54 12.56
C GLU A 266 7.32 -16.96 13.08
N LEU A 267 8.35 -17.81 12.96
CA LEU A 267 8.30 -19.20 13.43
C LEU A 267 8.00 -19.31 14.94
N SER A 268 8.41 -18.33 15.74
CA SER A 268 8.18 -18.30 17.19
C SER A 268 6.70 -18.42 17.57
N GLN A 269 5.79 -17.98 16.69
CA GLN A 269 4.34 -18.05 16.93
C GLN A 269 3.78 -19.47 16.84
N PHE A 270 4.57 -20.40 16.30
CA PHE A 270 4.19 -21.79 16.07
C PHE A 270 5.17 -22.75 16.77
N GLN A 271 5.94 -22.23 17.73
CA GLN A 271 6.82 -23.02 18.60
C GLN A 271 6.14 -23.25 19.95
N GLY A 272 6.22 -24.48 20.48
CA GLY A 272 5.55 -24.85 21.71
C GLY A 272 4.06 -25.17 21.54
N GLU A 273 3.38 -25.37 22.66
CA GLU A 273 1.95 -25.69 22.69
C GLU A 273 1.10 -24.49 22.21
N PRO A 274 0.09 -24.71 21.37
CA PRO A 274 -0.80 -23.62 20.93
C PRO A 274 -1.62 -23.07 22.09
N GLU A 275 -1.78 -21.74 22.13
CA GLU A 275 -2.72 -21.07 23.04
C GLU A 275 -4.14 -21.20 22.46
N ILE A 276 -4.88 -22.21 22.91
CA ILE A 276 -6.23 -22.52 22.43
C ILE A 276 -7.26 -21.65 23.16
N ASP A 277 -8.29 -21.20 22.45
CA ASP A 277 -9.43 -20.50 23.02
C ASP A 277 -10.29 -21.40 23.92
N THR A 278 -11.26 -20.81 24.62
CA THR A 278 -12.15 -21.56 25.51
C THR A 278 -13.05 -22.56 24.78
N SER A 279 -13.28 -22.38 23.47
CA SER A 279 -14.10 -23.30 22.67
C SER A 279 -13.32 -24.52 22.18
N GLY A 280 -11.99 -24.52 22.27
CA GLY A 280 -11.15 -25.59 21.75
C GLY A 280 -10.94 -25.55 20.23
N ASN A 281 -11.56 -24.60 19.52
CA ASN A 281 -11.63 -24.58 18.06
C ASN A 281 -10.73 -23.52 17.42
N LYS A 282 -10.19 -22.60 18.22
CA LYS A 282 -9.32 -21.52 17.74
C LYS A 282 -8.01 -21.45 18.50
N VAL A 283 -6.98 -20.97 17.83
CA VAL A 283 -5.65 -20.70 18.40
C VAL A 283 -5.37 -19.21 18.29
N TRP A 284 -4.85 -18.64 19.37
CA TRP A 284 -4.32 -17.28 19.38
C TRP A 284 -2.91 -17.26 18.80
N ILE A 285 -2.72 -16.44 17.76
CA ILE A 285 -1.38 -16.15 17.22
C ILE A 285 -1.11 -14.65 17.33
N LYS A 286 0.15 -14.30 17.57
CA LYS A 286 0.57 -12.89 17.60
C LYS A 286 1.08 -12.48 16.23
N THR A 287 0.52 -11.41 15.68
CA THR A 287 1.02 -10.84 14.43
C THR A 287 2.39 -10.20 14.66
N SER A 288 3.24 -10.24 13.64
CA SER A 288 4.49 -9.48 13.63
C SER A 288 4.23 -7.97 13.73
N LYS A 289 5.24 -7.20 14.14
CA LYS A 289 5.14 -5.73 14.25
C LYS A 289 4.88 -5.12 12.87
N THR A 290 3.65 -4.65 12.62
CA THR A 290 3.27 -4.07 11.32
C THR A 290 2.97 -2.58 11.38
N LYS A 291 2.74 -1.97 10.20
CA LYS A 291 2.71 -0.54 9.96
C LYS A 291 1.71 0.20 10.87
N GLY A 292 2.17 1.28 11.48
CA GLY A 292 1.44 2.17 12.39
C GLY A 292 2.47 2.98 13.19
N LYS A 293 2.08 4.13 13.76
CA LYS A 293 3.02 5.04 14.48
C LYS A 293 3.81 4.32 15.59
N ASN A 294 3.25 3.23 16.11
CA ASN A 294 3.79 2.47 17.24
C ASN A 294 4.28 1.04 16.89
N LYS A 295 4.20 0.61 15.61
CA LYS A 295 4.60 -0.74 15.15
C LYS A 295 4.14 -1.88 16.10
N VAL A 296 2.85 -1.90 16.44
CA VAL A 296 2.31 -2.77 17.49
C VAL A 296 1.97 -4.14 16.91
N SER A 297 2.29 -5.19 17.66
CA SER A 297 1.78 -6.56 17.43
C SER A 297 0.38 -6.69 18.02
N ARG A 298 -0.50 -7.47 17.40
CA ARG A 298 -1.82 -7.80 17.96
C ARG A 298 -2.04 -9.30 17.95
N TYR A 299 -2.93 -9.77 18.81
CA TYR A 299 -3.38 -11.14 18.80
C TYR A 299 -4.52 -11.29 17.79
N VAL A 300 -4.52 -12.42 17.09
CA VAL A 300 -5.60 -12.83 16.18
C VAL A 300 -5.90 -14.29 16.41
N GLU A 301 -7.18 -14.62 16.34
CA GLU A 301 -7.63 -16.01 16.37
C GLU A 301 -7.60 -16.60 14.96
N ILE A 302 -7.09 -17.83 14.85
CA ILE A 302 -7.22 -18.67 13.65
C ILE A 302 -7.78 -20.04 14.03
N PRO A 303 -8.44 -20.77 13.11
CA PRO A 303 -8.90 -22.13 13.40
C PRO A 303 -7.75 -23.07 13.77
N VAL A 304 -7.97 -23.97 14.73
CA VAL A 304 -6.98 -25.00 15.14
C VAL A 304 -6.51 -25.83 13.95
N MET A 305 -7.40 -26.15 13.01
CA MET A 305 -7.03 -26.87 11.79
C MET A 305 -6.01 -26.09 10.95
N LEU A 306 -6.17 -24.76 10.83
CA LEU A 306 -5.22 -23.93 10.09
C LEU A 306 -3.86 -23.88 10.80
N ASP A 307 -3.84 -23.74 12.14
CA ASP A 307 -2.62 -23.81 12.94
C ASP A 307 -1.87 -25.13 12.71
N ASN A 308 -2.58 -26.26 12.78
CA ASN A 308 -2.03 -27.59 12.52
C ASN A 308 -1.43 -27.70 11.11
N GLN A 309 -2.09 -27.16 10.10
CA GLN A 309 -1.57 -27.14 8.74
C GLN A 309 -0.32 -26.26 8.59
N ILE A 310 -0.27 -25.11 9.26
CA ILE A 310 0.92 -24.25 9.28
C ILE A 310 2.08 -24.97 9.95
N ARG A 311 1.85 -25.61 11.11
CA ARG A 311 2.87 -26.42 11.81
C ARG A 311 3.38 -27.56 10.94
N LYS A 312 2.48 -28.27 10.25
CA LYS A 312 2.84 -29.31 9.26
C LYS A 312 3.71 -28.74 8.13
N PHE A 313 3.32 -27.59 7.58
CA PHE A 313 4.10 -26.89 6.57
C PHE A 313 5.52 -26.53 7.05
N ILE A 314 5.63 -25.95 8.25
CA ILE A 314 6.91 -25.58 8.88
C ILE A 314 7.81 -26.82 9.02
N LYS A 315 7.25 -27.93 9.52
CA LYS A 315 7.99 -29.16 9.80
C LYS A 315 8.44 -29.89 8.52
N MET A 316 7.55 -30.01 7.54
CA MET A 316 7.73 -30.95 6.42
C MET A 316 8.11 -30.26 5.10
N PHE A 317 7.61 -29.05 4.84
CA PHE A 317 7.64 -28.46 3.50
C PHE A 317 8.51 -27.20 3.40
N ARG A 318 8.61 -26.41 4.47
CA ARG A 318 9.32 -25.11 4.48
C ARG A 318 10.76 -25.22 3.99
N LYS A 319 11.48 -26.29 4.35
CA LYS A 319 12.88 -26.53 3.94
C LYS A 319 13.06 -26.65 2.43
N GLN A 320 12.03 -27.10 1.69
CA GLN A 320 12.09 -27.25 0.23
C GLN A 320 12.15 -25.89 -0.48
N LEU A 321 11.65 -24.84 0.17
CA LEU A 321 11.62 -23.48 -0.36
C LEU A 321 12.88 -22.68 -0.05
N LEU A 322 13.70 -23.12 0.91
CA LEU A 322 14.89 -22.37 1.30
C LEU A 322 15.97 -22.42 0.20
N PRO A 323 16.70 -21.31 -0.03
CA PRO A 323 17.88 -21.30 -0.89
C PRO A 323 18.91 -22.32 -0.43
N LYS A 324 19.74 -22.83 -1.36
CA LYS A 324 20.77 -23.84 -1.05
C LYS A 324 21.64 -23.46 0.16
N ALA A 325 22.06 -22.19 0.24
CA ALA A 325 22.88 -21.66 1.33
C ALA A 325 22.22 -21.72 2.73
N MET A 326 20.90 -21.84 2.80
CA MET A 326 20.16 -21.93 4.07
C MET A 326 19.65 -23.34 4.35
N LYS A 327 19.89 -24.30 3.46
CA LYS A 327 19.54 -25.70 3.70
C LYS A 327 20.50 -26.29 4.74
N GLY A 328 19.95 -26.88 5.80
CA GLY A 328 20.74 -27.44 6.91
C GLY A 328 21.03 -26.45 8.04
N VAL A 329 20.84 -25.14 7.82
CA VAL A 329 20.92 -24.14 8.88
C VAL A 329 19.73 -24.29 9.83
N LYS A 330 19.99 -24.30 11.14
CA LYS A 330 18.93 -24.37 12.16
C LYS A 330 18.06 -23.11 12.06
N PRO A 331 16.73 -23.24 11.92
CA PRO A 331 15.86 -22.07 11.82
C PRO A 331 15.88 -21.25 13.11
N SER A 332 15.90 -19.93 12.97
CA SER A 332 15.73 -18.98 14.07
C SER A 332 14.24 -18.80 14.39
N PRO A 333 13.83 -18.55 15.66
CA PRO A 333 12.45 -18.18 16.00
C PRO A 333 11.92 -16.97 15.22
N THR A 334 12.79 -16.03 14.84
CA THR A 334 12.43 -14.83 14.06
C THR A 334 12.38 -15.07 12.54
N ASP A 335 12.71 -16.27 12.08
CA ASP A 335 12.62 -16.58 10.66
C ASP A 335 11.16 -16.56 10.20
N PRO A 336 10.89 -16.22 8.92
CA PRO A 336 9.53 -16.19 8.41
C PRO A 336 8.95 -17.59 8.31
N VAL A 337 7.66 -17.73 8.65
CA VAL A 337 6.85 -18.93 8.37
C VAL A 337 6.84 -19.19 6.86
N PHE A 338 6.60 -18.15 6.07
CA PHE A 338 6.49 -18.23 4.60
C PHE A 338 7.71 -17.58 3.90
N PRO A 339 8.80 -18.34 3.64
CA PRO A 339 10.00 -17.79 3.04
C PRO A 339 9.88 -17.54 1.53
N SER A 340 10.61 -16.55 1.06
CA SER A 340 10.96 -16.36 -0.35
C SER A 340 11.88 -17.47 -0.83
N THR A 341 11.59 -18.02 -2.01
CA THR A 341 12.44 -19.05 -2.63
C THR A 341 13.79 -18.54 -3.08
N LYS A 342 13.94 -17.21 -3.23
CA LYS A 342 15.19 -16.57 -3.66
C LYS A 342 16.10 -16.25 -2.48
N THR A 343 15.53 -15.76 -1.38
CA THR A 343 16.32 -15.14 -0.29
C THR A 343 16.16 -15.84 1.06
N GLY A 344 15.16 -16.73 1.22
CA GLY A 344 14.80 -17.31 2.52
C GLY A 344 14.15 -16.33 3.51
N LYS A 345 14.17 -15.03 3.20
CA LYS A 345 13.53 -13.96 3.98
C LYS A 345 12.03 -13.88 3.70
N ALA A 346 11.32 -13.08 4.50
CA ALA A 346 9.90 -12.81 4.33
C ALA A 346 9.57 -12.36 2.89
N LEU A 347 8.40 -12.79 2.39
CA LEU A 347 7.92 -12.32 1.09
C LEU A 347 7.65 -10.82 1.14
N ASN A 348 7.81 -10.14 0.00
CA ASN A 348 7.38 -8.75 -0.14
C ASN A 348 5.95 -8.66 -0.68
N ARG A 349 5.29 -7.51 -0.46
CA ARG A 349 3.90 -7.27 -0.88
C ARG A 349 3.68 -7.52 -2.38
N THR A 350 4.65 -7.13 -3.22
CA THR A 350 4.58 -7.30 -4.67
C THR A 350 4.57 -8.76 -5.07
N SER A 351 5.36 -9.59 -4.38
CA SER A 351 5.46 -11.03 -4.62
C SER A 351 4.15 -11.74 -4.29
N VAL A 352 3.52 -11.39 -3.16
CA VAL A 352 2.23 -11.97 -2.77
C VAL A 352 1.10 -11.49 -3.68
N ASN A 353 1.08 -10.21 -4.05
CA ASN A 353 0.16 -9.74 -5.08
C ASN A 353 0.37 -10.48 -6.42
N GLY A 354 1.61 -10.79 -6.78
CA GLY A 354 1.95 -11.58 -7.97
C GLY A 354 1.41 -13.00 -7.91
N VAL A 355 1.56 -13.69 -6.77
CA VAL A 355 0.98 -15.03 -6.53
C VAL A 355 -0.53 -15.03 -6.74
N PHE A 356 -1.22 -14.00 -6.26
CA PHE A 356 -2.67 -13.94 -6.31
C PHE A 356 -3.25 -13.31 -7.58
N LYS A 357 -2.39 -12.68 -8.40
CA LYS A 357 -2.78 -12.07 -9.67
C LYS A 357 -3.32 -13.10 -10.67
N GLU A 358 -2.74 -14.30 -10.73
CA GLU A 358 -3.21 -15.37 -11.63
C GLU A 358 -4.65 -15.82 -11.33
N TYR A 359 -5.11 -15.59 -10.10
CA TYR A 359 -6.45 -15.92 -9.63
C TYR A 359 -7.40 -14.72 -9.64
N GLY A 360 -6.95 -13.56 -10.12
CA GLY A 360 -7.75 -12.33 -10.14
C GLY A 360 -8.13 -11.81 -8.75
N ILE A 361 -7.39 -12.21 -7.70
CA ILE A 361 -7.63 -11.81 -6.32
C ILE A 361 -6.54 -10.88 -5.80
N ASN A 362 -6.95 -9.96 -4.92
CA ASN A 362 -6.06 -9.09 -4.16
C ASN A 362 -6.16 -9.51 -2.68
N PRO A 363 -5.04 -9.75 -1.97
CA PRO A 363 -5.02 -10.10 -0.55
C PRO A 363 -5.93 -9.25 0.35
N HIS A 364 -6.05 -7.95 0.06
CA HIS A 364 -6.90 -7.07 0.85
C HIS A 364 -8.40 -7.41 0.71
N LEU A 365 -8.82 -7.94 -0.44
CA LEU A 365 -10.20 -8.41 -0.65
C LEU A 365 -10.53 -9.59 0.25
N GLY A 366 -9.58 -10.51 0.49
CA GLY A 366 -9.78 -11.63 1.40
C GLY A 366 -10.03 -11.18 2.84
N ARG A 367 -9.27 -10.19 3.30
CA ARG A 367 -9.50 -9.54 4.60
C ARG A 367 -10.85 -8.82 4.67
N MET A 368 -11.25 -8.12 3.60
CA MET A 368 -12.57 -7.48 3.53
C MET A 368 -13.69 -8.49 3.68
N LEU A 369 -13.64 -9.59 2.91
CA LEU A 369 -14.63 -10.65 2.96
C LEU A 369 -14.71 -11.32 4.34
N SER A 370 -13.55 -11.64 4.94
CA SER A 370 -13.45 -12.24 6.28
C SER A 370 -14.17 -11.42 7.35
N ILE A 371 -13.89 -10.12 7.42
CA ILE A 371 -14.50 -9.23 8.41
C ILE A 371 -16.00 -9.02 8.11
N SER A 372 -16.41 -9.06 6.84
CA SER A 372 -17.83 -8.93 6.46
C SER A 372 -18.65 -10.14 6.89
N GLU A 373 -18.13 -11.35 6.73
CA GLU A 373 -18.79 -12.56 7.23
C GLU A 373 -18.81 -12.63 8.76
N MET A 374 -17.74 -12.16 9.42
CA MET A 374 -17.74 -12.02 10.89
C MET A 374 -18.83 -11.05 11.33
N ALA A 375 -18.98 -9.90 10.66
CA ALA A 375 -20.05 -8.94 10.93
C ALA A 375 -21.44 -9.58 10.81
N GLN A 376 -21.66 -10.39 9.77
CA GLN A 376 -22.92 -11.10 9.59
C GLN A 376 -23.18 -12.16 10.66
N SER A 377 -22.15 -12.89 11.08
CA SER A 377 -22.27 -13.86 12.17
C SER A 377 -22.68 -13.18 13.48
N LEU A 378 -22.05 -12.05 13.82
CA LEU A 378 -22.38 -11.28 15.03
C LEU A 378 -23.79 -10.68 14.95
N TRP A 379 -24.21 -10.21 13.78
CA TRP A 379 -25.57 -9.72 13.57
C TRP A 379 -26.62 -10.82 13.75
N LYS A 380 -26.36 -12.03 13.21
CA LYS A 380 -27.24 -13.21 13.42
C LYS A 380 -27.30 -13.67 14.88
N GLN A 381 -26.28 -13.36 15.68
CA GLN A 381 -26.25 -13.59 17.13
C GLN A 381 -27.02 -12.52 17.92
N GLY A 382 -27.59 -11.51 17.26
CA GLY A 382 -28.42 -10.48 17.86
C GLY A 382 -27.66 -9.26 18.40
N LEU A 383 -26.37 -9.10 18.07
CA LEU A 383 -25.60 -7.94 18.51
C LEU A 383 -26.02 -6.67 17.78
N GLY A 384 -26.00 -5.53 18.49
CA GLY A 384 -26.26 -4.21 17.91
C GLY A 384 -25.11 -3.70 17.04
N GLU A 385 -25.40 -2.75 16.14
CA GLU A 385 -24.40 -2.19 15.20
C GLU A 385 -23.17 -1.62 15.95
N GLY A 386 -23.38 -0.95 17.09
CA GLY A 386 -22.29 -0.40 17.91
C GLY A 386 -21.30 -1.45 18.40
N ASP A 387 -21.79 -2.55 18.95
CA ASP A 387 -20.97 -3.64 19.49
C ASP A 387 -20.24 -4.39 18.37
N ILE A 388 -20.92 -4.62 17.24
CA ILE A 388 -20.30 -5.19 16.04
C ILE A 388 -19.14 -4.32 15.56
N LEU A 389 -19.34 -3.00 15.46
CA LEU A 389 -18.29 -2.09 15.02
C LEU A 389 -17.10 -2.07 15.98
N LEU A 390 -17.33 -2.20 17.28
CA LEU A 390 -16.28 -2.28 18.29
C LEU A 390 -15.45 -3.57 18.14
N LEU A 391 -16.12 -4.73 18.15
CA LEU A 391 -15.47 -6.05 18.03
C LEU A 391 -14.66 -6.18 16.73
N LEU A 392 -15.25 -5.76 15.61
CA LEU A 392 -14.56 -5.80 14.32
C LEU A 392 -13.41 -4.79 14.25
N SER A 393 -13.51 -3.64 14.92
CA SER A 393 -12.40 -2.67 14.97
C SER A 393 -11.22 -3.23 15.74
N GLU A 394 -11.46 -3.92 16.85
CA GLU A 394 -10.45 -4.61 17.64
C GLU A 394 -9.82 -5.76 16.85
N HIS A 395 -10.65 -6.65 16.28
CA HIS A 395 -10.20 -7.76 15.43
C HIS A 395 -9.46 -7.29 14.19
N ALA A 396 -9.79 -6.12 13.64
CA ALA A 396 -9.05 -5.53 12.52
C ALA A 396 -7.80 -4.76 12.99
N GLY A 397 -7.65 -4.45 14.28
CA GLY A 397 -6.61 -3.55 14.78
C GLY A 397 -6.73 -2.15 14.15
N HIS A 398 -7.94 -1.60 14.11
CA HIS A 398 -8.21 -0.22 13.73
C HIS A 398 -8.17 0.67 14.97
N THR A 399 -7.61 1.88 14.86
CA THR A 399 -7.54 2.81 16.00
C THR A 399 -8.93 3.36 16.32
N GLY A 400 -9.31 3.43 17.60
CA GLY A 400 -10.58 3.99 18.05
C GLY A 400 -10.86 5.44 17.61
N LYS A 401 -9.86 6.18 17.12
CA LYS A 401 -9.99 7.54 16.57
C LYS A 401 -11.00 7.68 15.42
N THR A 402 -11.33 6.59 14.73
CA THR A 402 -12.28 6.63 13.61
C THR A 402 -13.71 6.30 14.03
N ASN A 403 -14.00 6.01 15.32
CA ASN A 403 -15.32 5.58 15.80
C ASN A 403 -15.96 4.51 14.89
N GLY A 404 -15.16 3.56 14.41
CA GLY A 404 -15.64 2.52 13.51
C GLY A 404 -16.02 3.01 12.10
N THR A 405 -15.87 4.28 11.72
CA THR A 405 -16.23 4.79 10.37
C THR A 405 -15.54 4.04 9.23
N THR A 406 -14.29 3.64 9.41
CA THR A 406 -13.58 2.77 8.46
C THR A 406 -14.20 1.37 8.41
N ILE A 407 -14.62 0.81 9.56
CA ILE A 407 -15.28 -0.50 9.59
C ILE A 407 -16.69 -0.40 8.96
N ARG A 408 -17.46 0.62 9.33
CA ARG A 408 -18.77 0.94 8.77
C ARG A 408 -18.70 1.06 7.26
N ARG A 409 -17.83 1.93 6.75
CA ARG A 409 -17.64 2.21 5.31
C ARG A 409 -17.14 1.02 4.52
N HIS A 410 -16.34 0.13 5.11
CA HIS A 410 -15.71 -0.96 4.35
C HIS A 410 -16.36 -2.34 4.55
N TYR A 411 -17.13 -2.56 5.63
CA TYR A 411 -17.54 -3.91 6.03
C TYR A 411 -19.05 -4.08 6.26
N LEU A 412 -19.79 -3.07 6.73
CA LEU A 412 -21.26 -3.16 6.81
C LEU A 412 -21.93 -3.15 5.43
N ASP A 413 -21.39 -2.36 4.51
CA ASP A 413 -21.86 -2.38 3.11
C ASP A 413 -21.52 -3.70 2.40
N ALA A 414 -20.49 -4.44 2.83
CA ALA A 414 -20.14 -5.75 2.28
C ALA A 414 -21.03 -6.89 2.85
N LEU A 415 -21.63 -6.65 4.02
CA LEU A 415 -22.69 -7.46 4.63
C LEU A 415 -23.95 -7.46 3.74
N ARG A 416 -24.35 -6.28 3.23
CA ARG A 416 -25.44 -6.15 2.23
C ARG A 416 -25.15 -6.88 0.92
N GLU A 417 -23.87 -6.99 0.54
CA GLU A 417 -23.44 -7.74 -0.65
C GLU A 417 -23.45 -9.27 -0.42
N LEU A 418 -23.26 -9.74 0.82
CA LEU A 418 -23.35 -11.17 1.20
C LEU A 418 -24.79 -11.67 1.27
N GLU A 419 -25.75 -10.83 1.64
CA GLU A 419 -27.18 -11.18 1.70
C GLU A 419 -27.81 -11.47 0.34
N LEU A 420 -27.24 -10.95 -0.76
CA LEU A 420 -27.70 -11.20 -2.13
C LEU A 420 -27.19 -12.52 -2.73
N VAL A 421 -26.22 -13.18 -2.09
CA VAL A 421 -25.69 -14.47 -2.54
C VAL A 421 -26.20 -15.53 -1.59
N ALA A 422 -27.13 -16.38 -2.06
CA ALA A 422 -27.58 -17.56 -1.31
C ALA A 422 -26.36 -18.29 -0.72
N MET A 423 -26.35 -18.45 0.60
CA MET A 423 -25.16 -18.89 1.33
C MET A 423 -24.86 -20.35 1.02
N GLU A 424 -23.85 -20.60 0.19
CA GLU A 424 -23.08 -21.83 0.34
C GLU A 424 -22.13 -21.70 1.54
N ASN A 425 -21.92 -22.85 2.20
CA ASN A 425 -21.15 -23.02 3.44
C ASN A 425 -19.87 -22.18 3.48
N PRO A 426 -19.54 -21.53 4.62
CA PRO A 426 -18.29 -20.81 4.81
C PRO A 426 -17.07 -21.67 4.43
N VAL A 427 -16.03 -21.03 3.90
CA VAL A 427 -14.82 -21.71 3.39
C VAL A 427 -14.21 -22.61 4.47
N THR A 428 -14.25 -22.23 5.73
CA THR A 428 -13.86 -23.08 6.87
C THR A 428 -14.58 -24.42 6.87
N LEU A 429 -15.91 -24.44 6.72
CA LEU A 429 -16.68 -25.69 6.64
C LEU A 429 -16.38 -26.49 5.37
N LYS A 430 -16.14 -25.83 4.23
CA LYS A 430 -15.71 -26.53 2.99
C LYS A 430 -14.29 -27.10 3.13
N CYS A 431 -13.40 -26.42 3.84
CA CYS A 431 -12.05 -26.91 4.15
C CYS A 431 -12.11 -28.10 5.10
N GLU A 432 -12.88 -27.98 6.18
CA GLU A 432 -13.10 -29.05 7.15
C GLU A 432 -13.72 -30.28 6.48
N LEU A 433 -14.69 -30.07 5.58
CA LEU A 433 -15.29 -31.14 4.79
C LEU A 433 -14.24 -31.82 3.88
N ASN A 434 -13.53 -31.06 3.04
CA ASN A 434 -12.54 -31.64 2.12
C ASN A 434 -11.38 -32.33 2.86
N ASP A 435 -10.91 -31.76 3.97
CA ASP A 435 -9.85 -32.34 4.79
C ASP A 435 -10.36 -33.59 5.52
N ALA A 436 -11.60 -33.59 6.03
CA ALA A 436 -12.23 -34.78 6.62
C ALA A 436 -12.46 -35.88 5.58
N GLU A 437 -12.89 -35.54 4.37
CA GLU A 437 -13.04 -36.47 3.25
C GLU A 437 -11.69 -37.09 2.86
N SER A 438 -10.64 -36.27 2.76
CA SER A 438 -9.28 -36.73 2.47
C SER A 438 -8.72 -37.65 3.58
N GLU A 439 -9.00 -37.33 4.84
CA GLU A 439 -8.58 -38.14 5.98
C GLU A 439 -9.37 -39.46 6.07
N ILE A 440 -10.67 -39.44 5.79
CA ILE A 440 -11.49 -40.65 5.65
C ILE A 440 -10.93 -41.55 4.55
N GLU A 441 -10.56 -40.99 3.39
CA GLU A 441 -9.99 -41.76 2.29
C GLU A 441 -8.61 -42.33 2.62
N ARG A 442 -7.78 -41.60 3.38
CA ARG A 442 -6.52 -42.10 3.93
C ARG A 442 -6.75 -43.27 4.90
N LEU A 443 -7.63 -43.09 5.88
CA LEU A 443 -7.97 -44.10 6.88
C LEU A 443 -8.64 -45.33 6.27
N LYS A 444 -9.42 -45.18 5.19
CA LYS A 444 -9.98 -46.30 4.43
C LYS A 444 -8.89 -47.14 3.78
N ARG A 445 -7.92 -46.49 3.11
CA ARG A 445 -6.76 -47.19 2.51
C ARG A 445 -5.93 -47.91 3.56
N GLU A 446 -5.67 -47.25 4.69
CA GLU A 446 -4.90 -47.84 5.81
C GLU A 446 -5.64 -49.04 6.42
N ASN A 447 -6.97 -48.97 6.56
CA ASN A 447 -7.79 -50.12 6.98
C ASN A 447 -7.81 -51.27 5.97
N GLU A 448 -7.90 -50.99 4.67
CA GLU A 448 -7.83 -52.02 3.63
C GLU A 448 -6.48 -52.74 3.64
N GLU A 449 -5.38 -52.00 3.84
CA GLU A 449 -4.04 -52.54 3.96
C GLU A 449 -3.86 -53.39 5.24
N LEU A 450 -4.43 -52.96 6.36
CA LEU A 450 -4.42 -53.75 7.59
C LEU A 450 -5.27 -55.02 7.46
N ARG A 451 -6.45 -54.92 6.82
CA ARG A 451 -7.33 -56.06 6.57
C ARG A 451 -6.72 -57.08 5.61
N SER A 452 -5.97 -56.64 4.60
CA SER A 452 -5.27 -57.56 3.69
C SER A 452 -4.11 -58.27 4.39
N ARG A 453 -3.37 -57.58 5.27
CA ARG A 453 -2.33 -58.18 6.12
C ARG A 453 -2.90 -59.20 7.11
N LEU A 454 -4.04 -58.90 7.72
CA LEU A 454 -4.74 -59.83 8.64
C LEU A 454 -5.34 -61.06 7.94
N ARG A 455 -5.61 -61.00 6.64
CA ARG A 455 -6.11 -62.14 5.84
C ARG A 455 -4.98 -62.98 5.21
N SER A 456 -3.74 -62.50 5.28
CA SER A 456 -2.55 -63.17 4.75
C SER A 456 -1.68 -63.82 5.84
N THR A 457 -2.07 -63.65 7.11
CA THR A 457 -1.77 -64.52 8.26
C THR A 457 -2.91 -65.49 8.48
#